data_AF-Q3K6V8-F1
#
_entry.id   AF-Q3K6V8-F1
#
_cell.length_a   1.000
_cell.length_b   1.000
_cell.length_c   1.000
_cell.angle_alpha   90.00
_cell.angle_beta   90.00
_cell.angle_gamma   90.00
#
_symmetry.space_group_name_H-M   'P 1'
#
loop_
_entity.id
_entity.type
_entity.pdbx_description
1 polymer ?
#
loop_
_entity_poly.entity_id
_entity_poly.type
_entity_poly.pdbx_seq_one_letter_code
_entity_poly.pdbx_strand_id
1 'polypeptide(L)'
;MNLNKFLFDDEWRRKRPSENATWTGWIPPPPPEPVYIRTDEWPTPTPRDDLVFAKSCTPDNWCRTDAGTTPEPASHFGKVMVAGALRIPAASHAVAKAIGADLALGRMAGGGILQQRLNWAIRGAGGPASVFILGMLPTRMGDGTLHTDEQLRSMSRATTRVRFQFRRDAEGVMQVYGIHTGASGDDSVRTVKVEWNNDKSAMEAKLNDITILWTPQRGPLGSMPPLVHPEHGEALSTILVHPIAANTDSQIEILPGEDITAEDCILVFPAETGLKSLYVVFSKPARLMPGTVTGVGEDVSGVWLDHARGGSGAPIPTSIADSLRGREYSSFDSFRRAFWAEASKDTRLAGQLSEDSLERMRNGKAPRARLADAAGKRISHEIHHVELISQGGEVYNVDNLRVHTPKNHVEIHQD
;
A
#
# COMPACT_ATOMS: atom_id res chain seq x y z
N MET A 1 -30.50 48.37 -47.16
CA MET A 1 -30.89 49.80 -47.13
C MET A 1 -32.05 49.97 -48.10
N ASN A 2 -33.23 50.48 -47.78
CA ASN A 2 -33.85 50.97 -46.55
C ASN A 2 -35.38 50.81 -46.72
N LEU A 3 -36.07 50.20 -45.74
CA LEU A 3 -36.91 50.85 -44.72
C LEU A 3 -38.17 51.57 -45.27
N ASN A 4 -39.34 50.94 -45.14
CA ASN A 4 -40.33 51.24 -44.07
C ASN A 4 -41.74 50.76 -44.46
N LYS A 5 -42.19 49.69 -43.79
CA LYS A 5 -43.60 49.32 -43.67
C LYS A 5 -44.19 50.07 -42.49
N PHE A 6 -45.21 50.87 -42.73
CA PHE A 6 -46.33 51.08 -41.81
C PHE A 6 -47.59 50.94 -42.65
N LEU A 7 -48.60 50.26 -42.11
CA LEU A 7 -50.03 50.37 -42.44
C LEU A 7 -50.77 49.21 -41.75
N PHE A 8 -50.94 49.33 -40.42
CA PHE A 8 -52.23 49.00 -39.86
C PHE A 8 -53.05 50.28 -40.03
N ASP A 9 -53.92 50.30 -41.02
CA ASP A 9 -55.09 51.17 -41.02
C ASP A 9 -56.15 50.54 -41.93
N ASP A 10 -57.36 50.73 -41.46
CA ASP A 10 -58.55 49.94 -41.72
C ASP A 10 -59.10 50.02 -43.15
N GLU A 11 -59.95 49.03 -43.42
CA GLU A 11 -61.23 49.12 -44.13
C GLU A 11 -61.30 48.18 -45.32
N TRP A 12 -61.93 47.01 -45.14
CA TRP A 12 -62.85 46.52 -46.17
C TRP A 12 -64.11 45.93 -45.55
N ARG A 13 -65.22 46.42 -46.09
CA ARG A 13 -66.57 46.45 -45.52
C ARG A 13 -67.30 45.11 -45.59
N ARG A 14 -68.12 44.90 -44.56
CA ARG A 14 -69.43 44.21 -44.50
C ARG A 14 -69.96 43.61 -45.83
N LYS A 15 -70.28 42.31 -45.77
CA LYS A 15 -71.54 41.76 -46.29
C LYS A 15 -72.17 40.87 -45.23
N ARG A 16 -73.39 41.19 -44.79
CA ARG A 16 -74.26 40.30 -44.01
C ARG A 16 -75.15 39.52 -44.98
N PRO A 17 -75.39 38.22 -44.75
CA PRO A 17 -76.59 37.55 -45.26
C PRO A 17 -77.69 37.51 -44.20
N SER A 18 -78.90 37.63 -44.76
CA SER A 18 -80.27 37.62 -44.26
C SER A 18 -80.67 36.80 -43.04
N GLU A 19 -81.68 37.36 -42.39
CA GLU A 19 -82.68 36.82 -41.48
C GLU A 19 -83.17 35.40 -41.83
N ASN A 20 -83.47 34.61 -40.78
CA ASN A 20 -84.10 33.29 -40.75
C ASN A 20 -83.23 32.06 -40.40
N ALA A 21 -82.41 32.14 -39.35
CA ALA A 21 -81.90 30.93 -38.68
C ALA A 21 -82.08 31.05 -37.16
N THR A 22 -82.87 30.14 -36.61
CA THR A 22 -83.17 30.01 -35.18
C THR A 22 -81.91 29.71 -34.36
N TRP A 23 -81.73 30.44 -33.27
CA TRP A 23 -80.63 30.31 -32.32
C TRP A 23 -80.74 29.03 -31.47
N THR A 24 -80.29 27.89 -32.00
CA THR A 24 -79.84 26.78 -31.15
C THR A 24 -78.32 26.86 -31.04
N GLY A 25 -77.82 27.18 -29.85
CA GLY A 25 -76.40 27.40 -29.58
C GLY A 25 -75.55 26.19 -29.99
N TRP A 26 -74.57 26.43 -30.84
CA TRP A 26 -73.46 25.51 -31.07
C TRP A 26 -72.63 25.44 -29.79
N ILE A 27 -72.79 24.39 -29.01
CA ILE A 27 -71.84 24.02 -27.96
C ILE A 27 -70.69 23.31 -28.69
N PRO A 28 -69.48 23.88 -28.79
CA PRO A 28 -68.34 23.15 -29.34
C PRO A 28 -68.12 21.89 -28.48
N PRO A 29 -67.81 20.73 -29.08
CA PRO A 29 -67.53 19.54 -28.31
C PRO A 29 -66.40 19.86 -27.31
N PRO A 30 -66.47 19.33 -26.07
CA PRO A 30 -65.38 19.51 -25.11
C PRO A 30 -64.07 19.07 -25.78
N PRO A 31 -62.99 19.84 -25.62
CA PRO A 31 -61.69 19.44 -26.14
C PRO A 31 -61.37 18.02 -25.64
N PRO A 32 -60.85 17.13 -26.48
CA PRO A 32 -60.51 15.78 -26.06
C PRO A 32 -59.58 15.88 -24.84
N GLU A 33 -59.89 15.12 -23.79
CA GLU A 33 -59.04 15.09 -22.60
C GLU A 33 -57.61 14.76 -23.03
N PRO A 34 -56.59 15.49 -22.53
CA PRO A 34 -55.22 15.16 -22.85
C PRO A 34 -54.95 13.73 -22.42
N VAL A 35 -54.66 12.87 -23.39
CA VAL A 35 -54.17 11.52 -23.12
C VAL A 35 -52.82 11.70 -22.43
N TYR A 36 -52.81 11.57 -21.10
CA TYR A 36 -51.57 11.45 -20.35
C TYR A 36 -50.90 10.14 -20.77
N ILE A 37 -49.96 10.23 -21.70
CA ILE A 37 -48.97 9.18 -21.90
C ILE A 37 -48.23 9.10 -20.57
N ARG A 38 -48.39 7.98 -19.83
CA ARG A 38 -47.55 7.72 -18.65
C ARG A 38 -46.11 7.90 -19.12
N THR A 39 -45.40 8.86 -18.54
CA THR A 39 -43.94 8.88 -18.66
C THR A 39 -43.45 7.50 -18.27
N ASP A 40 -42.74 6.83 -19.18
CA ASP A 40 -42.03 5.60 -18.89
C ASP A 40 -41.00 5.94 -17.81
N GLU A 41 -41.40 5.82 -16.54
CA GLU A 41 -40.49 5.84 -15.41
C GLU A 41 -39.64 4.57 -15.56
N TRP A 42 -38.43 4.75 -16.07
CA TRP A 42 -37.43 3.70 -16.10
C TRP A 42 -37.30 3.14 -14.68
N PRO A 43 -37.37 1.80 -14.50
CA PRO A 43 -37.24 1.22 -13.18
C PRO A 43 -35.94 1.71 -12.55
N THR A 44 -36.01 2.09 -11.27
CA THR A 44 -34.82 2.47 -10.51
C THR A 44 -33.80 1.34 -10.67
N PRO A 45 -32.57 1.63 -11.14
CA PRO A 45 -31.58 0.60 -11.36
C PRO A 45 -31.40 -0.23 -10.08
N THR A 46 -31.47 -1.55 -10.21
CA THR A 46 -31.20 -2.45 -9.08
C THR A 46 -29.80 -2.15 -8.53
N PRO A 47 -29.64 -1.98 -7.20
CA PRO A 47 -28.33 -1.81 -6.60
C PRO A 47 -27.41 -2.96 -7.01
N ARG A 48 -26.16 -2.64 -7.36
CA ARG A 48 -25.15 -3.63 -7.70
C ARG A 48 -24.54 -4.21 -6.43
N ASP A 49 -24.39 -5.52 -6.40
CA ASP A 49 -23.75 -6.23 -5.28
C ASP A 49 -22.25 -6.48 -5.53
N ASP A 50 -21.75 -6.18 -6.73
CA ASP A 50 -20.37 -6.44 -7.17
C ASP A 50 -19.47 -5.19 -7.15
N LEU A 51 -19.88 -4.14 -6.44
CA LEU A 51 -19.10 -2.89 -6.35
C LEU A 51 -17.69 -3.13 -5.80
N VAL A 52 -16.72 -2.36 -6.29
CA VAL A 52 -15.32 -2.44 -5.87
C VAL A 52 -14.78 -1.08 -5.46
N PHE A 53 -13.71 -1.05 -4.67
CA PHE A 53 -13.02 0.18 -4.28
C PHE A 53 -12.23 0.79 -5.44
N ALA A 54 -11.53 -0.07 -6.19
CA ALA A 54 -10.70 0.33 -7.33
C ALA A 54 -10.67 -0.77 -8.39
N LYS A 55 -10.58 -0.35 -9.65
CA LYS A 55 -10.44 -1.18 -10.86
C LYS A 55 -9.76 -0.37 -11.95
N SER A 56 -9.29 -1.06 -12.99
CA SER A 56 -8.68 -0.40 -14.14
C SER A 56 -9.71 0.51 -14.82
N CYS A 57 -9.30 1.74 -15.11
CA CYS A 57 -10.11 2.75 -15.78
C CYS A 57 -9.95 2.74 -17.31
N THR A 58 -9.38 1.67 -17.87
CA THR A 58 -9.30 1.51 -19.32
C THR A 58 -10.71 1.34 -19.92
N PRO A 59 -10.94 1.78 -21.17
CA PRO A 59 -12.26 1.69 -21.80
C PRO A 59 -12.89 0.30 -21.79
N ASP A 60 -12.07 -0.75 -21.94
CA ASP A 60 -12.52 -2.15 -21.96
C ASP A 60 -13.13 -2.61 -20.61
N ASN A 61 -12.81 -1.90 -19.53
CA ASN A 61 -13.32 -2.17 -18.19
C ASN A 61 -14.54 -1.32 -17.83
N TRP A 62 -15.06 -0.46 -18.72
CA TRP A 62 -16.26 0.34 -18.44
C TRP A 62 -17.46 -0.53 -18.04
N CYS A 63 -18.14 -0.20 -16.93
CA CYS A 63 -19.26 -0.95 -16.36
C CYS A 63 -18.96 -2.41 -15.94
N ARG A 64 -17.70 -2.84 -15.95
CA ARG A 64 -17.24 -4.18 -15.52
C ARG A 64 -16.48 -4.13 -14.22
N THR A 65 -16.41 -5.24 -13.50
CA THR A 65 -15.67 -5.34 -12.24
C THR A 65 -14.68 -6.51 -12.29
N ASP A 66 -14.35 -7.00 -13.48
CA ASP A 66 -13.41 -8.09 -13.66
C ASP A 66 -11.99 -7.67 -13.29
N ALA A 67 -11.20 -8.63 -12.80
CA ALA A 67 -9.77 -8.42 -12.55
C ALA A 67 -9.01 -8.37 -13.88
N GLY A 68 -7.95 -7.55 -13.93
CA GLY A 68 -7.11 -7.49 -15.12
C GLY A 68 -6.32 -8.79 -15.32
N THR A 69 -6.19 -9.22 -16.57
CA THR A 69 -5.49 -10.46 -16.95
C THR A 69 -4.12 -10.20 -17.56
N THR A 70 -3.74 -8.94 -17.77
CA THR A 70 -2.47 -8.52 -18.37
C THR A 70 -1.79 -7.46 -17.52
N PRO A 71 -0.44 -7.36 -17.56
CA PRO A 71 0.27 -6.27 -16.90
C PRO A 71 -0.20 -4.90 -17.39
N GLU A 72 -0.50 -3.98 -16.46
CA GLU A 72 -0.86 -2.61 -16.79
C GLU A 72 -0.36 -1.58 -15.75
N PRO A 73 -0.19 -0.30 -16.11
CA PRO A 73 0.27 0.72 -15.17
C PRO A 73 -0.68 0.95 -13.99
N ALA A 74 -0.14 1.17 -12.80
CA ALA A 74 -0.91 1.55 -11.61
C ALA A 74 -1.72 2.85 -11.80
N SER A 75 -1.31 3.73 -12.71
CA SER A 75 -2.04 4.95 -13.07
C SER A 75 -3.41 4.69 -13.69
N HIS A 76 -3.66 3.48 -14.21
CA HIS A 76 -4.99 3.07 -14.67
C HIS A 76 -5.97 2.85 -13.51
N PHE A 77 -5.49 2.67 -12.28
CA PHE A 77 -6.34 2.44 -11.11
C PHE A 77 -6.58 3.71 -10.29
N GLY A 78 -5.58 4.59 -10.28
CA GLY A 78 -5.62 5.78 -9.43
C GLY A 78 -4.31 6.54 -9.43
N LYS A 79 -4.30 7.65 -8.71
CA LYS A 79 -3.05 8.35 -8.39
C LYS A 79 -2.37 7.58 -7.26
N VAL A 80 -1.05 7.40 -7.36
CA VAL A 80 -0.21 6.69 -6.39
C VAL A 80 0.82 7.66 -5.79
N MET A 81 1.11 7.51 -4.50
CA MET A 81 2.16 8.25 -3.79
C MET A 81 2.88 7.31 -2.84
N VAL A 82 4.20 7.42 -2.80
CA VAL A 82 5.04 6.73 -1.81
C VAL A 82 5.63 7.77 -0.85
N ALA A 83 5.52 7.49 0.45
CA ALA A 83 6.04 8.29 1.54
C ALA A 83 6.92 7.45 2.46
N GLY A 84 7.96 8.07 3.01
CA GLY A 84 8.86 7.49 4.00
C GLY A 84 8.78 8.25 5.31
N ALA A 85 8.92 7.54 6.43
CA ALA A 85 9.04 8.19 7.73
C ALA A 85 10.34 9.00 7.82
N LEU A 86 10.28 10.12 8.53
CA LEU A 86 11.36 11.09 8.69
C LEU A 86 11.38 11.60 10.11
N ARG A 87 12.55 12.04 10.56
CA ARG A 87 12.66 12.77 11.83
C ARG A 87 11.86 14.06 11.72
N ILE A 88 11.14 14.36 12.80
CA ILE A 88 10.36 15.59 12.89
C ILE A 88 11.34 16.78 12.95
N PRO A 89 11.17 17.81 12.11
CA PRO A 89 11.99 19.01 12.19
C PRO A 89 11.83 19.72 13.54
N ALA A 90 12.87 20.43 13.98
CA ALA A 90 12.83 21.18 15.25
C ALA A 90 11.66 22.19 15.31
N ALA A 91 11.37 22.86 14.19
CA ALA A 91 10.25 23.80 14.06
C ALA A 91 8.86 23.15 14.26
N SER A 92 8.81 21.82 14.18
CA SER A 92 7.61 20.99 14.18
C SER A 92 7.42 20.22 15.48
N HIS A 93 8.37 20.28 16.42
CA HIS A 93 8.35 19.50 17.66
C HIS A 93 7.14 19.81 18.56
N ALA A 94 6.71 21.07 18.65
CA ALA A 94 5.57 21.44 19.48
C ALA A 94 4.26 20.81 18.98
N VAL A 95 4.02 20.89 17.67
CA VAL A 95 2.85 20.25 17.02
C VAL A 95 2.93 18.75 17.20
N ALA A 96 4.10 18.15 16.90
CA ALA A 96 4.31 16.71 17.01
C ALA A 96 4.06 16.19 18.42
N LYS A 97 4.61 16.86 19.43
CA LYS A 97 4.38 16.52 20.84
C LYS A 97 2.89 16.60 21.21
N ALA A 98 2.20 17.64 20.74
CA ALA A 98 0.78 17.82 21.03
C ALA A 98 -0.11 16.73 20.42
N ILE A 99 0.24 16.19 19.25
CA ILE A 99 -0.51 15.11 18.59
C ILE A 99 0.07 13.71 18.88
N GLY A 100 1.13 13.62 19.68
CA GLY A 100 1.84 12.37 19.97
C GLY A 100 2.51 11.74 18.74
N ALA A 101 2.93 12.53 17.76
CA ALA A 101 3.67 12.03 16.61
C ALA A 101 5.14 11.77 16.95
N ASP A 102 5.63 10.59 16.61
CA ASP A 102 7.04 10.19 16.77
C ASP A 102 7.85 10.57 15.54
N LEU A 103 7.22 10.44 14.36
CA LEU A 103 7.84 10.67 13.05
C LEU A 103 6.87 11.44 12.16
N ALA A 104 7.44 12.14 11.20
CA ALA A 104 6.65 12.78 10.16
C ALA A 104 6.81 11.99 8.84
N LEU A 105 5.79 12.01 7.99
CA LEU A 105 5.81 11.30 6.71
C LEU A 105 6.16 12.27 5.60
N GLY A 106 7.31 12.05 4.98
CA GLY A 106 7.75 12.81 3.82
C GLY A 106 7.41 12.09 2.52
N ARG A 107 6.94 12.84 1.53
CA ARG A 107 6.76 12.31 0.18
C ARG A 107 8.13 11.96 -0.41
N MET A 108 8.26 10.76 -0.97
CA MET A 108 9.44 10.29 -1.69
C MET A 108 9.21 10.30 -3.21
N ALA A 109 8.03 9.86 -3.65
CA ALA A 109 7.71 9.79 -5.07
C ALA A 109 6.20 9.82 -5.32
N GLY A 110 5.81 10.18 -6.54
CA GLY A 110 4.40 10.21 -6.95
C GLY A 110 3.70 11.50 -6.56
N GLY A 111 2.41 11.64 -6.90
CA GLY A 111 1.73 12.93 -6.77
C GLY A 111 0.21 12.86 -6.76
N GLY A 112 -0.40 13.92 -6.26
CA GLY A 112 -1.85 14.13 -6.35
C GLY A 112 -2.72 13.37 -5.34
N ILE A 113 -2.13 12.69 -4.35
CA ILE A 113 -2.84 12.08 -3.21
C ILE A 113 -2.81 12.94 -1.95
N LEU A 114 -1.81 13.82 -1.80
CA LEU A 114 -1.71 14.72 -0.64
C LEU A 114 -3.00 15.53 -0.52
N GLN A 115 -3.91 15.03 0.30
CA GLN A 115 -5.21 15.64 0.55
C GLN A 115 -4.91 17.04 1.09
N GLN A 116 -5.26 18.03 0.26
CA GLN A 116 -4.61 19.34 0.28
C GLN A 116 -4.66 19.95 1.69
N ARG A 117 -3.53 20.50 2.14
CA ARG A 117 -3.35 21.19 3.44
C ARG A 117 -3.32 20.29 4.68
N LEU A 118 -3.12 18.99 4.55
CA LEU A 118 -2.81 18.10 5.67
C LEU A 118 -1.35 17.64 5.64
N ASN A 119 -0.75 17.55 6.82
CA ASN A 119 0.50 16.84 7.04
C ASN A 119 0.24 15.46 7.59
N TRP A 120 1.12 14.55 7.20
CA TRP A 120 1.07 13.17 7.58
C TRP A 120 2.16 12.91 8.62
N ALA A 121 1.81 12.18 9.66
CA ALA A 121 2.74 11.78 10.70
C ALA A 121 2.42 10.35 11.15
N ILE A 122 3.35 9.75 11.89
CA ILE A 122 3.19 8.41 12.46
C ILE A 122 3.48 8.45 13.95
N ARG A 123 2.67 7.69 14.69
CA ARG A 123 2.91 7.28 16.08
C ARG A 123 3.10 5.75 16.14
N GLY A 124 4.01 5.29 16.98
CA GLY A 124 4.32 3.86 17.19
C GLY A 124 5.38 3.26 16.26
N ALA A 125 5.99 4.07 15.38
CA ALA A 125 7.07 3.62 14.52
C ALA A 125 8.41 3.75 15.25
N GLY A 126 9.10 2.63 15.49
CA GLY A 126 10.37 2.57 16.24
C GLY A 126 11.60 3.20 15.56
N GLY A 127 11.41 4.25 14.75
CA GLY A 127 12.47 5.08 14.18
C GLY A 127 12.20 5.58 12.74
N PRO A 128 12.85 6.66 12.28
CA PRO A 128 12.61 7.31 10.99
C PRO A 128 12.85 6.41 9.77
N ALA A 129 13.78 5.46 9.82
CA ALA A 129 14.10 4.59 8.69
C ALA A 129 13.26 3.30 8.63
N SER A 130 12.18 3.21 9.42
CA SER A 130 11.50 1.93 9.69
C SER A 130 10.11 1.78 9.10
N VAL A 131 9.55 2.79 8.43
CA VAL A 131 8.20 2.71 7.85
C VAL A 131 8.13 3.38 6.49
N PHE A 132 7.60 2.64 5.52
CA PHE A 132 7.21 3.13 4.20
C PHE A 132 5.71 2.99 4.01
N ILE A 133 5.11 3.97 3.35
CA ILE A 133 3.68 3.98 3.04
C ILE A 133 3.48 4.24 1.56
N LEU A 134 2.64 3.44 0.92
CA LEU A 134 2.05 3.77 -0.36
C LEU A 134 0.58 4.08 -0.14
N GLY A 135 0.16 5.24 -0.64
CA GLY A 135 -1.25 5.58 -0.79
C GLY A 135 -1.67 5.47 -2.25
N MET A 136 -2.92 5.08 -2.49
CA MET A 136 -3.58 5.19 -3.79
C MET A 136 -4.97 5.83 -3.62
N LEU A 137 -5.21 6.90 -4.38
CA LEU A 137 -6.52 7.50 -4.54
C LEU A 137 -7.14 6.97 -5.85
N PRO A 138 -8.25 6.20 -5.81
CA PRO A 138 -8.79 5.55 -6.98
C PRO A 138 -9.31 6.55 -8.02
N THR A 139 -9.17 6.20 -9.29
CA THR A 139 -9.75 6.94 -10.41
C THR A 139 -11.27 6.83 -10.37
N ARG A 140 -11.96 7.96 -10.57
CA ARG A 140 -13.42 7.99 -10.65
C ARG A 140 -13.86 7.74 -12.08
N MET A 141 -14.62 6.68 -12.30
CA MET A 141 -15.16 6.33 -13.62
C MET A 141 -16.59 6.85 -13.84
N GLY A 142 -17.39 6.96 -12.78
CA GLY A 142 -18.80 7.38 -12.90
C GLY A 142 -19.68 6.34 -13.60
N ASP A 143 -19.20 5.10 -13.74
CA ASP A 143 -19.87 3.99 -14.41
C ASP A 143 -20.73 3.13 -13.45
N GLY A 144 -20.88 3.57 -12.20
CA GLY A 144 -21.66 2.88 -11.17
C GLY A 144 -21.04 1.60 -10.63
N THR A 145 -19.76 1.30 -10.92
CA THR A 145 -19.09 0.08 -10.46
C THR A 145 -18.21 0.27 -9.21
N LEU A 146 -18.04 1.51 -8.77
CA LEU A 146 -17.20 1.87 -7.63
C LEU A 146 -18.04 2.14 -6.38
N HIS A 147 -17.54 1.71 -5.22
CA HIS A 147 -18.13 2.11 -3.94
C HIS A 147 -18.09 3.62 -3.72
N THR A 148 -19.14 4.16 -3.10
CA THR A 148 -19.15 5.55 -2.63
C THR A 148 -18.45 5.65 -1.27
N ASP A 149 -17.92 6.83 -0.95
CA ASP A 149 -17.36 7.11 0.39
C ASP A 149 -18.41 6.91 1.51
N GLU A 150 -19.70 7.03 1.21
CA GLU A 150 -20.78 6.79 2.15
C GLU A 150 -20.96 5.30 2.45
N GLN A 151 -20.99 4.46 1.40
CA GLN A 151 -21.05 3.00 1.55
C GLN A 151 -19.87 2.50 2.36
N LEU A 152 -18.64 2.93 2.04
CA LEU A 152 -17.41 2.50 2.70
C LEU A 152 -17.39 2.77 4.22
N ARG A 153 -18.12 3.78 4.73
CA ARG A 153 -18.21 4.08 6.18
C ARG A 153 -18.92 2.99 6.98
N SER A 154 -19.84 2.28 6.33
CA SER A 154 -20.63 1.20 6.93
C SER A 154 -19.99 -0.18 6.76
N MET A 155 -18.99 -0.29 5.89
CA MET A 155 -18.33 -1.53 5.55
C MET A 155 -17.16 -1.81 6.49
N SER A 156 -16.91 -3.08 6.82
CA SER A 156 -15.71 -3.54 7.53
C SER A 156 -14.60 -4.00 6.58
N ARG A 157 -14.97 -4.35 5.35
CA ARG A 157 -14.07 -4.72 4.26
C ARG A 157 -14.67 -4.29 2.94
N ALA A 158 -13.84 -3.99 1.94
CA ALA A 158 -14.27 -3.72 0.59
C ALA A 158 -13.38 -4.45 -0.42
N THR A 159 -14.00 -4.94 -1.49
CA THR A 159 -13.30 -5.59 -2.59
C THR A 159 -12.55 -4.57 -3.43
N THR A 160 -11.33 -4.87 -3.86
CA THR A 160 -10.52 -4.08 -4.78
C THR A 160 -9.99 -4.98 -5.88
N ARG A 161 -9.68 -4.44 -7.07
CA ARG A 161 -9.02 -5.16 -8.17
C ARG A 161 -7.54 -4.88 -8.30
N VAL A 162 -7.01 -4.05 -7.41
CA VAL A 162 -5.57 -3.83 -7.29
C VAL A 162 -5.18 -3.82 -5.81
N ARG A 163 -4.09 -4.50 -5.50
CA ARG A 163 -3.37 -4.41 -4.24
C ARG A 163 -1.89 -4.15 -4.53
N PHE A 164 -1.21 -3.49 -3.60
CA PHE A 164 0.20 -3.15 -3.73
C PHE A 164 1.01 -3.81 -2.63
N GLN A 165 2.24 -4.17 -2.96
CA GLN A 165 3.20 -4.75 -2.04
C GLN A 165 4.53 -4.03 -2.18
N PHE A 166 5.19 -3.80 -1.05
CA PHE A 166 6.59 -3.46 -1.04
C PHE A 166 7.40 -4.75 -1.18
N ARG A 167 8.32 -4.80 -2.13
CA ARG A 167 9.22 -5.93 -2.38
C ARG A 167 10.65 -5.41 -2.52
N ARG A 168 11.66 -6.27 -2.43
CA ARG A 168 13.04 -5.92 -2.82
C ARG A 168 13.36 -6.56 -4.17
N ASP A 169 14.15 -5.87 -4.99
CA ASP A 169 14.75 -6.44 -6.19
C ASP A 169 16.07 -7.18 -5.88
N ALA A 170 16.68 -7.80 -6.90
CA ALA A 170 17.88 -8.64 -6.77
C ALA A 170 19.08 -7.88 -6.16
N GLU A 171 19.08 -6.55 -6.29
CA GLU A 171 20.07 -5.64 -5.75
C GLU A 171 19.74 -5.17 -4.32
N GLY A 172 18.58 -5.59 -3.78
CA GLY A 172 18.12 -5.29 -2.44
C GLY A 172 17.44 -3.92 -2.30
N VAL A 173 17.12 -3.26 -3.41
CA VAL A 173 16.42 -1.97 -3.44
C VAL A 173 14.93 -2.21 -3.28
N MET A 174 14.29 -1.40 -2.44
CA MET A 174 12.84 -1.47 -2.23
C MET A 174 12.11 -1.00 -3.49
N GLN A 175 11.23 -1.85 -4.01
CA GLN A 175 10.34 -1.59 -5.13
C GLN A 175 8.88 -1.75 -4.69
N VAL A 176 7.98 -1.09 -5.42
CA VAL A 176 6.53 -1.29 -5.27
C VAL A 176 6.06 -2.19 -6.40
N TYR A 177 5.32 -3.24 -6.05
CA TYR A 177 4.71 -4.17 -6.98
C TYR A 177 3.19 -4.12 -6.86
N GLY A 178 2.49 -4.03 -7.99
CA GLY A 178 1.02 -4.09 -8.05
C GLY A 178 0.55 -5.48 -8.46
N ILE A 179 -0.57 -5.92 -7.90
CA ILE A 179 -1.17 -7.23 -8.18
C ILE A 179 -2.66 -7.04 -8.47
N HIS A 180 -3.14 -7.63 -9.57
CA HIS A 180 -4.57 -7.74 -9.87
C HIS A 180 -5.20 -8.78 -8.95
N THR A 181 -6.26 -8.41 -8.25
CA THR A 181 -6.94 -9.33 -7.33
C THR A 181 -8.21 -9.92 -7.93
N GLY A 182 -8.22 -11.25 -8.05
CA GLY A 182 -9.31 -12.04 -8.62
C GLY A 182 -10.29 -12.61 -7.58
N ALA A 183 -11.32 -13.32 -8.07
CA ALA A 183 -12.42 -13.86 -7.28
C ALA A 183 -12.06 -15.00 -6.32
N SER A 184 -10.78 -15.37 -6.19
CA SER A 184 -10.28 -16.42 -5.29
C SER A 184 -10.26 -16.04 -3.80
N GLY A 185 -10.89 -14.92 -3.42
CA GLY A 185 -11.16 -14.55 -2.01
C GLY A 185 -10.18 -13.56 -1.37
N ASP A 186 -9.03 -13.31 -2.00
CA ASP A 186 -8.00 -12.37 -1.50
C ASP A 186 -8.16 -10.94 -2.04
N ASP A 187 -9.28 -10.63 -2.68
CA ASP A 187 -9.60 -9.34 -3.27
C ASP A 187 -10.17 -8.33 -2.28
N SER A 188 -10.57 -8.78 -1.09
CA SER A 188 -11.16 -7.97 -0.05
C SER A 188 -10.09 -7.44 0.91
N VAL A 189 -10.08 -6.12 1.15
CA VAL A 189 -9.21 -5.47 2.14
C VAL A 189 -10.03 -4.84 3.25
N ARG A 190 -9.50 -4.82 4.47
CA ARG A 190 -10.19 -4.21 5.62
C ARG A 190 -10.36 -2.71 5.43
N THR A 191 -11.48 -2.18 5.90
CA THR A 191 -11.66 -0.73 6.04
C THR A 191 -11.19 -0.29 7.42
N VAL A 192 -10.60 0.90 7.50
CA VAL A 192 -10.19 1.53 8.75
C VAL A 192 -10.84 2.90 8.81
N LYS A 193 -11.66 3.10 9.83
CA LYS A 193 -12.28 4.40 10.09
C LYS A 193 -11.21 5.35 10.59
N VAL A 194 -11.07 6.47 9.90
CA VAL A 194 -10.25 7.58 10.37
C VAL A 194 -11.13 8.42 11.29
N GLU A 195 -10.63 8.75 12.48
CA GLU A 195 -11.40 9.46 13.50
C GLU A 195 -10.65 10.70 13.98
N TRP A 196 -11.37 11.76 14.33
CA TRP A 196 -10.76 12.87 15.03
C TRP A 196 -10.31 12.44 16.42
N ASN A 197 -9.14 12.90 16.86
CA ASN A 197 -8.79 12.83 18.26
C ASN A 197 -9.71 13.74 19.10
N ASN A 198 -9.71 13.55 20.42
CA ASN A 198 -10.60 14.25 21.35
C ASN A 198 -10.56 15.77 21.18
N ASP A 199 -9.38 16.33 20.96
CA ASP A 199 -9.16 17.78 20.85
C ASP A 199 -9.33 18.32 19.42
N LYS A 200 -9.74 17.46 18.46
CA LYS A 200 -9.91 17.76 17.03
C LYS A 200 -8.69 18.42 16.38
N SER A 201 -7.51 18.11 16.87
CA SER A 201 -6.23 18.65 16.41
C SER A 201 -5.55 17.77 15.36
N ALA A 202 -5.90 16.48 15.34
CA ALA A 202 -5.48 15.53 14.34
C ALA A 202 -6.57 14.47 14.09
N MET A 203 -6.58 13.93 12.88
CA MET A 203 -7.28 12.70 12.55
C MET A 203 -6.33 11.51 12.68
N GLU A 204 -6.82 10.39 13.19
CA GLU A 204 -6.04 9.19 13.47
C GLU A 204 -6.62 7.98 12.72
N ALA A 205 -5.74 7.20 12.09
CA ALA A 205 -6.05 5.85 11.61
C ALA A 205 -5.18 4.86 12.38
N LYS A 206 -5.82 4.06 13.24
CA LYS A 206 -5.15 3.00 13.99
C LYS A 206 -5.00 1.78 13.09
N LEU A 207 -3.76 1.51 12.70
CA LEU A 207 -3.37 0.25 12.09
C LEU A 207 -2.87 -0.68 13.20
N ASN A 208 -2.38 -1.87 12.87
CA ASN A 208 -2.01 -2.85 13.89
C ASN A 208 -0.87 -2.32 14.77
N ASP A 209 0.27 -2.01 14.17
CA ASP A 209 1.48 -1.57 14.89
C ASP A 209 1.67 -0.05 14.95
N ILE A 210 1.02 0.68 14.04
CA ILE A 210 1.24 2.12 13.86
C ILE A 210 -0.07 2.88 13.83
N THR A 211 -0.04 4.15 14.21
CA THR A 211 -1.13 5.09 13.94
C THR A 211 -0.65 6.09 12.89
N ILE A 212 -1.38 6.21 11.77
CA ILE A 212 -1.17 7.31 10.82
C ILE A 212 -2.00 8.50 11.31
N LEU A 213 -1.39 9.68 11.29
CA LEU A 213 -1.96 10.93 11.78
C LEU A 213 -2.04 11.94 10.63
N TRP A 214 -3.16 12.65 10.55
CA TRP A 214 -3.33 13.80 9.65
C TRP A 214 -3.63 15.06 10.47
N THR A 215 -2.80 16.09 10.32
CA THR A 215 -3.01 17.38 10.97
C THR A 215 -2.99 18.53 9.95
N PRO A 216 -3.79 19.59 10.11
CA PRO A 216 -3.74 20.75 9.23
C PRO A 216 -2.33 21.37 9.14
N GLN A 217 -1.92 21.77 7.94
CA GLN A 217 -0.67 22.49 7.69
C GLN A 217 -0.61 23.83 8.41
N ARG A 218 -1.77 24.46 8.60
CA ARG A 218 -1.94 25.67 9.39
C ARG A 218 -3.08 25.38 10.35
N GLY A 219 -2.73 24.88 11.53
CA GLY A 219 -3.67 24.53 12.58
C GLY A 219 -3.45 25.35 13.84
N PRO A 220 -4.33 25.20 14.84
CA PRO A 220 -4.20 25.89 16.14
C PRO A 220 -2.91 25.48 16.89
N LEU A 221 -2.30 24.36 16.52
CA LEU A 221 -1.05 23.86 17.11
C LEU A 221 0.21 24.47 16.47
N GLY A 222 0.08 25.21 15.36
CA GLY A 222 1.19 25.77 14.60
C GLY A 222 1.28 25.26 13.17
N SER A 223 2.40 25.55 12.51
CA SER A 223 2.66 25.14 11.13
C SER A 223 3.63 23.96 11.08
N MET A 224 3.22 22.91 10.38
CA MET A 224 4.09 21.79 10.00
C MET A 224 4.36 21.97 8.49
N PRO A 225 5.59 22.31 8.06
CA PRO A 225 5.88 22.45 6.64
C PRO A 225 5.73 21.10 5.92
N PRO A 226 5.31 21.07 4.65
CA PRO A 226 5.28 19.85 3.86
C PRO A 226 6.67 19.22 3.84
N LEU A 227 6.76 17.95 4.23
CA LEU A 227 8.01 17.21 4.16
C LEU A 227 8.11 16.54 2.80
N VAL A 228 9.11 16.96 2.04
CA VAL A 228 9.62 16.22 0.90
C VAL A 228 10.91 15.59 1.39
N HIS A 229 11.11 14.29 1.14
CA HIS A 229 12.37 13.66 1.46
C HIS A 229 13.50 14.41 0.72
N PRO A 230 14.55 14.89 1.41
CA PRO A 230 15.49 15.89 0.87
C PRO A 230 16.29 15.47 -0.38
N GLU A 231 16.17 14.23 -0.81
CA GLU A 231 16.93 13.63 -1.91
C GLU A 231 16.05 13.23 -3.13
N HIS A 232 14.72 13.08 -2.97
CA HIS A 232 13.86 12.52 -4.03
C HIS A 232 12.50 13.23 -4.09
N GLY A 233 12.35 14.05 -5.13
CA GLY A 233 11.06 14.54 -5.63
C GLY A 233 10.78 13.95 -7.01
N GLU A 234 11.32 12.76 -7.30
CA GLU A 234 11.25 12.14 -8.62
C GLU A 234 9.83 11.66 -8.94
N ALA A 235 9.52 11.58 -10.23
CA ALA A 235 8.35 10.86 -10.68
C ALA A 235 8.48 9.40 -10.24
N LEU A 236 7.40 8.80 -9.71
CA LEU A 236 7.40 7.34 -9.53
C LEU A 236 7.70 6.71 -10.90
N SER A 237 8.69 5.82 -10.95
CA SER A 237 8.80 4.88 -12.05
C SER A 237 7.46 4.18 -12.25
N THR A 238 7.12 3.81 -13.49
CA THR A 238 5.83 3.20 -13.81
C THR A 238 5.66 1.91 -13.00
N ILE A 239 4.91 1.98 -11.90
CA ILE A 239 4.53 0.81 -11.12
C ILE A 239 3.61 -0.03 -12.01
N LEU A 240 3.99 -1.28 -12.25
CA LEU A 240 3.19 -2.23 -13.01
C LEU A 240 2.32 -3.07 -12.05
N VAL A 241 1.08 -3.30 -12.48
CA VAL A 241 0.10 -4.17 -11.84
C VAL A 241 0.02 -5.45 -12.65
N HIS A 242 0.31 -6.59 -12.03
CA HIS A 242 0.43 -7.89 -12.72
C HIS A 242 -0.70 -8.85 -12.33
N PRO A 243 -1.14 -9.73 -13.24
CA PRO A 243 -2.14 -10.74 -12.92
C PRO A 243 -1.60 -11.73 -11.88
N ILE A 244 -2.45 -12.20 -10.96
CA ILE A 244 -2.14 -13.37 -10.13
C ILE A 244 -2.12 -14.58 -11.06
N ALA A 245 -0.95 -14.92 -11.58
CA ALA A 245 -0.77 -16.19 -12.27
C ALA A 245 -0.49 -17.27 -11.22
N ALA A 246 -1.15 -18.41 -11.38
CA ALA A 246 -1.05 -19.56 -10.48
C ALA A 246 0.40 -20.07 -10.26
N ASN A 247 1.37 -19.63 -11.09
CA ASN A 247 2.77 -20.04 -11.06
C ASN A 247 3.75 -18.88 -11.33
N THR A 248 3.42 -17.62 -10.98
CA THR A 248 4.34 -16.48 -11.19
C THR A 248 5.01 -15.96 -9.91
N ASP A 249 4.90 -16.70 -8.81
CA ASP A 249 5.96 -16.66 -7.78
C ASP A 249 7.24 -17.37 -8.25
N SER A 250 7.18 -18.19 -9.31
CA SER A 250 8.32 -19.00 -9.79
C SER A 250 9.28 -18.30 -10.77
N GLN A 251 9.02 -17.07 -11.23
CA GLN A 251 9.86 -16.38 -12.25
C GLN A 251 10.48 -15.06 -11.80
N ILE A 252 10.11 -14.59 -10.62
CA ILE A 252 10.82 -13.52 -9.92
C ILE A 252 11.47 -14.25 -8.76
N GLU A 253 12.80 -14.27 -8.68
CA GLU A 253 13.47 -14.78 -7.49
C GLU A 253 12.77 -14.16 -6.29
N ILE A 254 12.09 -15.01 -5.49
CA ILE A 254 11.76 -14.70 -4.12
C ILE A 254 13.13 -14.50 -3.49
N LEU A 255 13.64 -13.27 -3.56
CA LEU A 255 14.47 -12.77 -2.51
C LEU A 255 13.66 -13.07 -1.26
N PRO A 256 14.25 -13.70 -0.24
CA PRO A 256 13.61 -13.82 1.06
C PRO A 256 13.46 -12.39 1.58
N GLY A 257 12.37 -11.77 1.16
CA GLY A 257 11.85 -10.48 1.56
C GLY A 257 10.69 -10.71 2.50
N GLU A 258 10.78 -11.76 3.31
CA GLU A 258 9.97 -12.02 4.50
C GLU A 258 10.10 -10.90 5.55
N ASP A 259 11.02 -9.97 5.30
CA ASP A 259 11.38 -8.83 6.13
C ASP A 259 10.36 -7.70 6.09
N ILE A 260 9.29 -7.87 5.30
CA ILE A 260 8.26 -6.87 5.10
C ILE A 260 6.95 -7.43 5.67
N THR A 261 6.59 -6.97 6.88
CA THR A 261 5.19 -6.96 7.30
C THR A 261 4.49 -5.88 6.48
N ALA A 262 3.91 -6.28 5.33
CA ALA A 262 3.07 -5.40 4.52
C ALA A 262 1.60 -5.69 4.83
N GLU A 263 0.94 -4.73 5.43
CA GLU A 263 -0.50 -4.73 5.58
C GLU A 263 -1.10 -3.63 4.72
N ASP A 264 -2.24 -3.94 4.11
CA ASP A 264 -3.03 -2.98 3.39
C ASP A 264 -4.45 -2.83 3.93
N CYS A 265 -5.00 -1.65 3.71
CA CYS A 265 -6.34 -1.30 4.14
C CYS A 265 -6.89 -0.14 3.32
N ILE A 266 -8.20 0.09 3.43
CA ILE A 266 -8.86 1.28 2.93
C ILE A 266 -9.15 2.19 4.10
N LEU A 267 -8.51 3.35 4.14
CA LEU A 267 -8.80 4.41 5.08
C LEU A 267 -10.08 5.14 4.66
N VAL A 268 -11.04 5.23 5.56
CA VAL A 268 -12.33 5.89 5.32
C VAL A 268 -12.43 7.12 6.20
N PHE A 269 -12.37 8.30 5.58
CA PHE A 269 -12.35 9.59 6.30
C PHE A 269 -13.74 10.05 6.74
N PRO A 270 -13.89 10.83 7.82
CA PRO A 270 -15.19 11.39 8.25
C PRO A 270 -15.85 12.28 7.18
N ALA A 271 -17.19 12.35 7.15
CA ALA A 271 -17.96 12.93 6.04
C ALA A 271 -17.80 14.44 5.98
N GLU A 272 -17.74 15.04 7.15
CA GLU A 272 -17.53 16.46 7.40
C GLU A 272 -16.17 16.96 6.87
N THR A 273 -15.20 16.07 6.64
CA THR A 273 -13.88 16.46 6.13
C THR A 273 -13.87 16.69 4.62
N GLY A 274 -14.85 16.13 3.89
CA GLY A 274 -14.87 16.11 2.43
C GLY A 274 -13.75 15.26 1.80
N LEU A 275 -12.92 14.61 2.61
CA LEU A 275 -11.80 13.79 2.17
C LEU A 275 -12.29 12.48 1.58
N LYS A 276 -11.49 11.96 0.66
CA LYS A 276 -11.80 10.73 -0.07
C LYS A 276 -11.14 9.53 0.58
N SER A 277 -11.84 8.41 0.54
CA SER A 277 -11.31 7.15 1.04
C SER A 277 -10.05 6.77 0.25
N LEU A 278 -9.07 6.23 0.95
CA LEU A 278 -7.72 6.04 0.43
C LEU A 278 -7.26 4.60 0.66
N TYR A 279 -6.79 3.93 -0.39
CA TYR A 279 -6.08 2.67 -0.19
C TYR A 279 -4.67 2.95 0.31
N VAL A 280 -4.25 2.26 1.35
CA VAL A 280 -2.92 2.37 1.94
C VAL A 280 -2.33 0.98 2.11
N VAL A 281 -1.09 0.79 1.67
CA VAL A 281 -0.22 -0.28 2.15
C VAL A 281 0.92 0.37 2.94
N PHE A 282 1.23 -0.20 4.10
CA PHE A 282 2.40 0.20 4.88
C PHE A 282 3.33 -0.99 5.03
N SER A 283 4.63 -0.72 4.97
CA SER A 283 5.69 -1.69 5.20
C SER A 283 6.51 -1.22 6.37
N LYS A 284 6.68 -2.10 7.36
CA LYS A 284 7.61 -1.93 8.47
C LYS A 284 8.75 -2.93 8.28
N PRO A 285 9.84 -2.57 7.59
CA PRO A 285 10.99 -3.45 7.44
C PRO A 285 11.63 -3.74 8.81
N ALA A 286 11.24 -4.85 9.45
CA ALA A 286 11.64 -5.14 10.82
C ALA A 286 13.17 -5.32 10.94
N ARG A 287 13.82 -5.83 9.89
CA ARG A 287 15.29 -5.91 9.79
C ARG A 287 16.01 -4.57 9.72
N LEU A 288 15.31 -3.44 9.55
CA LEU A 288 15.88 -2.09 9.62
C LEU A 288 15.64 -1.42 10.97
N MET A 289 14.88 -2.06 11.86
CA MET A 289 14.66 -1.54 13.21
C MET A 289 15.81 -1.95 14.12
N PRO A 290 16.23 -1.08 15.06
CA PRO A 290 17.13 -1.50 16.10
C PRO A 290 16.53 -2.60 16.96
N GLY A 291 17.38 -3.46 17.52
CA GLY A 291 16.93 -4.47 18.47
C GLY A 291 18.08 -5.10 19.23
N THR A 292 17.71 -5.75 20.34
CA THR A 292 18.62 -6.43 21.25
C THR A 292 18.65 -7.91 20.94
N VAL A 293 19.84 -8.49 20.89
CA VAL A 293 20.01 -9.94 20.66
C VAL A 293 19.51 -10.73 21.86
N THR A 294 18.60 -11.67 21.60
CA THR A 294 18.04 -12.64 22.54
C THR A 294 18.30 -14.07 22.06
N GLY A 295 17.89 -15.07 22.85
CA GLY A 295 18.04 -16.49 22.52
C GLY A 295 19.34 -17.12 23.03
N VAL A 296 19.38 -18.46 23.05
CA VAL A 296 20.47 -19.23 23.65
C VAL A 296 21.49 -19.71 22.62
N GLY A 297 21.04 -20.02 21.41
CA GLY A 297 21.80 -20.77 20.41
C GLY A 297 21.84 -22.27 20.74
N GLU A 298 22.50 -23.04 19.90
CA GLU A 298 22.61 -24.50 20.03
C GLU A 298 24.07 -24.98 20.04
N ASP A 299 24.32 -26.07 20.76
CA ASP A 299 25.60 -26.76 20.71
C ASP A 299 25.73 -27.53 19.40
N VAL A 300 26.73 -27.16 18.60
CA VAL A 300 26.95 -27.73 17.27
C VAL A 300 27.98 -28.85 17.34
N SER A 301 27.57 -30.06 16.96
CA SER A 301 28.46 -31.20 16.74
C SER A 301 28.98 -31.25 15.29
N GLY A 302 30.21 -31.73 15.11
CA GLY A 302 30.83 -31.84 13.79
C GLY A 302 31.21 -30.49 13.16
N VAL A 303 31.20 -30.44 11.82
CA VAL A 303 31.50 -29.23 11.04
C VAL A 303 30.26 -28.36 10.97
N TRP A 304 30.34 -27.15 11.51
CA TRP A 304 29.16 -26.29 11.69
C TRP A 304 28.46 -25.93 10.39
N LEU A 305 29.20 -25.43 9.40
CA LEU A 305 28.62 -25.01 8.12
C LEU A 305 28.22 -26.18 7.20
N ASP A 306 28.55 -27.43 7.54
CA ASP A 306 28.02 -28.58 6.79
C ASP A 306 26.51 -28.75 7.02
N HIS A 307 26.01 -28.39 8.22
CA HIS A 307 24.57 -28.39 8.52
C HIS A 307 23.80 -27.34 7.70
N ALA A 308 24.47 -26.31 7.16
CA ALA A 308 23.82 -25.27 6.36
C ALA A 308 23.32 -25.78 5.00
N ARG A 309 23.77 -26.97 4.58
CA ARG A 309 23.55 -27.53 3.25
C ARG A 309 22.26 -28.33 3.10
N GLY A 310 21.53 -28.61 4.18
CA GLY A 310 20.29 -29.39 4.12
C GLY A 310 19.41 -29.20 5.35
N GLY A 311 18.18 -29.69 5.26
CA GLY A 311 17.18 -29.59 6.33
C GLY A 311 16.95 -28.14 6.77
N SER A 312 16.72 -27.95 8.07
CA SER A 312 16.47 -26.62 8.67
C SER A 312 17.70 -25.69 8.72
N GLY A 313 18.84 -26.06 8.13
CA GLY A 313 20.06 -25.26 8.15
C GLY A 313 20.84 -25.36 9.46
N ALA A 314 22.01 -24.72 9.51
CA ALA A 314 22.88 -24.75 10.68
C ALA A 314 22.36 -23.78 11.77
N PRO A 315 22.22 -24.22 13.03
CA PRO A 315 21.83 -23.32 14.12
C PRO A 315 22.94 -22.33 14.46
N ILE A 316 22.57 -21.28 15.18
CA ILE A 316 23.53 -20.32 15.73
C ILE A 316 24.25 -20.97 16.92
N PRO A 317 25.59 -21.14 16.88
CA PRO A 317 26.33 -21.76 17.98
C PRO A 317 26.19 -20.97 19.28
N THR A 318 26.02 -21.67 20.40
CA THR A 318 25.89 -21.07 21.74
C THR A 318 27.04 -20.10 22.07
N SER A 319 28.28 -20.43 21.70
CA SER A 319 29.45 -19.56 21.91
C SER A 319 29.35 -18.21 21.18
N ILE A 320 28.76 -18.21 19.98
CA ILE A 320 28.51 -16.97 19.22
C ILE A 320 27.32 -16.23 19.81
N ALA A 321 26.25 -16.95 20.16
CA ALA A 321 25.07 -16.38 20.82
C ALA A 321 25.46 -15.64 22.11
N ASP A 322 26.27 -16.26 22.98
CA ASP A 322 26.76 -15.66 24.22
C ASP A 322 27.55 -14.37 23.99
N SER A 323 28.31 -14.29 22.91
CA SER A 323 29.11 -13.10 22.54
C SER A 323 28.26 -11.94 22.00
N LEU A 324 27.03 -12.24 21.56
CA LEU A 324 26.12 -11.28 20.94
C LEU A 324 24.95 -10.89 21.85
N ARG A 325 24.52 -11.80 22.75
CA ARG A 325 23.34 -11.65 23.59
C ARG A 325 23.40 -10.38 24.44
N GLY A 326 22.28 -9.66 24.49
CA GLY A 326 22.15 -8.40 25.22
C GLY A 326 22.76 -7.19 24.51
N ARG A 327 23.47 -7.36 23.38
CA ARG A 327 23.95 -6.25 22.56
C ARG A 327 22.82 -5.72 21.68
N GLU A 328 22.80 -4.41 21.51
CA GLU A 328 21.87 -3.72 20.61
C GLU A 328 22.54 -3.46 19.25
N TYR A 329 21.77 -3.66 18.18
CA TYR A 329 22.19 -3.39 16.80
C TYR A 329 21.18 -2.45 16.15
N SER A 330 21.64 -1.57 15.27
CA SER A 330 20.79 -0.60 14.57
C SER A 330 19.99 -1.19 13.41
N SER A 331 20.35 -2.39 12.96
CA SER A 331 19.68 -3.13 11.88
C SER A 331 20.12 -4.60 11.91
N PHE A 332 19.39 -5.49 11.24
CA PHE A 332 19.79 -6.89 11.12
C PHE A 332 21.08 -7.03 10.30
N ASP A 333 21.36 -6.13 9.35
CA ASP A 333 22.64 -6.17 8.62
C ASP A 333 23.84 -5.80 9.52
N SER A 334 23.68 -4.86 10.45
CA SER A 334 24.74 -4.58 11.44
C SER A 334 24.94 -5.75 12.40
N PHE A 335 23.85 -6.41 12.81
CA PHE A 335 23.91 -7.70 13.51
C PHE A 335 24.63 -8.78 12.69
N ARG A 336 24.24 -9.01 11.42
CA ARG A 336 24.84 -10.02 10.52
C ARG A 336 26.34 -9.81 10.37
N ARG A 337 26.80 -8.56 10.24
CA ARG A 337 28.23 -8.23 10.18
C ARG A 337 28.95 -8.60 11.48
N ALA A 338 28.38 -8.23 12.62
CA ALA A 338 28.94 -8.57 13.92
C ALA A 338 28.93 -10.08 14.17
N PHE A 339 27.87 -10.78 13.79
CA PHE A 339 27.75 -12.23 13.87
C PHE A 339 28.92 -12.93 13.17
N TRP A 340 29.19 -12.58 11.91
CA TRP A 340 30.31 -13.18 11.18
C TRP A 340 31.67 -12.80 11.80
N ALA A 341 31.81 -11.57 12.28
CA ALA A 341 33.03 -11.13 12.96
C ALA A 341 33.28 -11.90 14.27
N GLU A 342 32.25 -12.12 15.10
CA GLU A 342 32.39 -12.93 16.32
C GLU A 342 32.64 -14.41 16.01
N ALA A 343 31.95 -14.97 15.00
CA ALA A 343 32.17 -16.34 14.55
C ALA A 343 33.63 -16.59 14.12
N SER A 344 34.32 -15.57 13.57
CA SER A 344 35.73 -15.69 13.19
C SER A 344 36.71 -15.73 14.37
N LYS A 345 36.27 -15.34 15.58
CA LYS A 345 37.09 -15.33 16.80
C LYS A 345 36.94 -16.63 17.59
N ASP A 346 35.87 -17.40 17.37
CA ASP A 346 35.68 -18.70 17.97
C ASP A 346 36.71 -19.69 17.40
N THR A 347 37.67 -20.12 18.21
CA THR A 347 38.78 -20.97 17.77
C THR A 347 38.33 -22.34 17.29
N ARG A 348 37.24 -22.89 17.85
CA ARG A 348 36.69 -24.19 17.48
C ARG A 348 36.04 -24.12 16.10
N LEU A 349 35.31 -23.05 15.81
CA LEU A 349 34.68 -22.83 14.51
C LEU A 349 35.71 -22.38 13.46
N ALA A 350 36.63 -21.50 13.84
CA ALA A 350 37.65 -20.98 12.94
C ALA A 350 38.57 -22.08 12.41
N GLY A 351 38.88 -23.10 13.23
CA GLY A 351 39.66 -24.26 12.82
C GLY A 351 39.02 -25.12 11.72
N GLN A 352 37.73 -24.90 11.41
CA GLN A 352 36.99 -25.62 10.36
C GLN A 352 37.00 -24.89 9.01
N LEU A 353 37.52 -23.66 8.95
CA LEU A 353 37.36 -22.74 7.82
C LEU A 353 38.72 -22.39 7.18
N SER A 354 38.69 -22.04 5.88
CA SER A 354 39.87 -21.52 5.18
C SER A 354 40.22 -20.10 5.63
N GLU A 355 41.49 -19.70 5.51
CA GLU A 355 41.92 -18.33 5.88
C GLU A 355 41.17 -17.26 5.06
N ASP A 356 40.91 -17.48 3.77
CA ASP A 356 40.07 -16.59 2.96
C ASP A 356 38.65 -16.40 3.53
N SER A 357 38.08 -17.47 4.08
CA SER A 357 36.76 -17.41 4.72
C SER A 357 36.82 -16.63 6.02
N LEU A 358 37.86 -16.88 6.82
CA LEU A 358 38.11 -16.16 8.07
C LEU A 358 38.35 -14.67 7.83
N GLU A 359 39.15 -14.30 6.83
CA GLU A 359 39.40 -12.90 6.47
C GLU A 359 38.10 -12.18 6.09
N ARG A 360 37.24 -12.83 5.30
CA ARG A 360 35.91 -12.29 4.97
C ARG A 360 35.05 -12.09 6.22
N MET A 361 35.02 -13.09 7.10
CA MET A 361 34.23 -13.06 8.33
C MET A 361 34.71 -11.99 9.30
N ARG A 362 36.03 -11.83 9.49
CA ARG A 362 36.62 -10.72 10.28
C ARG A 362 36.18 -9.35 9.75
N ASN A 363 35.96 -9.23 8.44
CA ASN A 363 35.42 -8.03 7.78
C ASN A 363 33.87 -7.97 7.75
N GLY A 364 33.18 -8.81 8.52
CA GLY A 364 31.72 -8.85 8.62
C GLY A 364 30.99 -9.41 7.39
N LYS A 365 31.71 -10.08 6.50
CA LYS A 365 31.13 -10.73 5.30
C LYS A 365 30.92 -12.20 5.58
N ALA A 366 29.83 -12.75 5.03
CA ALA A 366 29.59 -14.18 5.08
C ALA A 366 30.69 -14.97 4.32
N PRO A 367 31.10 -16.14 4.82
CA PRO A 367 31.97 -17.04 4.08
C PRO A 367 31.27 -17.53 2.82
N ARG A 368 32.05 -17.81 1.77
CA ARG A 368 31.50 -18.34 0.52
C ARG A 368 31.00 -19.77 0.75
N ALA A 369 29.84 -20.09 0.17
CA ALA A 369 29.39 -21.47 0.04
C ALA A 369 30.24 -22.18 -1.02
N ARG A 370 30.17 -23.51 -1.05
CA ARG A 370 30.77 -24.28 -2.14
C ARG A 370 30.05 -23.93 -3.43
N LEU A 371 30.75 -23.95 -4.55
CA LEU A 371 30.16 -23.62 -5.85
C LEU A 371 28.95 -24.50 -6.19
N ALA A 372 28.98 -25.77 -5.76
CA ALA A 372 27.86 -26.71 -5.93
C ALA A 372 26.61 -26.39 -5.09
N ASP A 373 26.76 -25.56 -4.06
CA ASP A 373 25.67 -25.13 -3.17
C ASP A 373 25.25 -23.66 -3.42
N ALA A 374 25.70 -23.08 -4.53
CA ALA A 374 25.30 -21.75 -4.98
C ALA A 374 23.95 -21.77 -5.73
N ALA A 375 23.26 -20.63 -5.74
CA ALA A 375 22.02 -20.42 -6.48
C ALA A 375 22.15 -19.13 -7.32
N GLY A 376 22.38 -19.28 -8.63
CA GLY A 376 22.62 -18.14 -9.52
C GLY A 376 23.82 -17.29 -9.06
N LYS A 377 23.60 -16.01 -8.75
CA LYS A 377 24.64 -15.09 -8.24
C LYS A 377 24.84 -15.20 -6.72
N ARG A 378 23.98 -15.93 -6.00
CA ARG A 378 24.05 -16.12 -4.55
C ARG A 378 25.07 -17.22 -4.26
N ILE A 379 26.23 -16.81 -3.74
CA ILE A 379 27.40 -17.68 -3.54
C ILE A 379 27.94 -17.65 -2.10
N SER A 380 27.30 -16.92 -1.19
CA SER A 380 27.72 -16.82 0.22
C SER A 380 26.64 -17.42 1.12
N HIS A 381 27.02 -17.89 2.31
CA HIS A 381 26.05 -18.35 3.28
C HIS A 381 25.10 -17.21 3.69
N GLU A 382 23.86 -17.57 3.99
CA GLU A 382 22.76 -16.65 4.28
C GLU A 382 22.17 -16.95 5.66
N ILE A 383 21.70 -15.92 6.36
CA ILE A 383 21.02 -16.07 7.65
C ILE A 383 19.52 -15.89 7.42
N HIS A 384 18.76 -16.94 7.72
CA HIS A 384 17.32 -17.06 7.54
C HIS A 384 16.59 -17.07 8.89
N HIS A 385 15.34 -16.63 8.90
CA HIS A 385 14.48 -16.73 10.09
C HIS A 385 13.64 -18.00 10.00
N VAL A 386 13.54 -18.79 11.07
CA VAL A 386 12.75 -20.04 11.06
C VAL A 386 11.26 -19.72 11.03
N GLU A 387 10.80 -18.91 11.98
CA GLU A 387 9.51 -18.25 11.94
C GLU A 387 9.67 -16.93 11.20
N LEU A 388 8.87 -16.73 10.16
CA LEU A 388 8.99 -15.57 9.29
C LEU A 388 8.70 -14.30 10.08
N ILE A 389 9.49 -13.25 9.84
CA ILE A 389 9.25 -11.93 10.42
C ILE A 389 7.84 -11.45 10.08
N SER A 390 7.38 -11.70 8.85
CA SER A 390 6.03 -11.39 8.39
C SER A 390 4.92 -12.09 9.18
N GLN A 391 5.23 -13.19 9.87
CA GLN A 391 4.30 -13.98 10.69
C GLN A 391 4.48 -13.74 12.20
N GLY A 392 5.31 -12.77 12.59
CA GLY A 392 5.57 -12.44 13.99
C GLY A 392 6.91 -12.96 14.53
N GLY A 393 7.72 -13.60 13.69
CA GLY A 393 9.05 -14.09 14.05
C GLY A 393 9.98 -12.98 14.55
N GLU A 394 10.67 -13.24 15.64
CA GLU A 394 11.59 -12.27 16.25
C GLU A 394 12.86 -12.08 15.41
N VAL A 395 13.22 -10.82 15.13
CA VAL A 395 14.33 -10.44 14.24
C VAL A 395 15.72 -10.73 14.85
N TYR A 396 15.85 -10.57 16.17
CA TYR A 396 17.14 -10.63 16.88
C TYR A 396 17.24 -11.81 17.85
N ASN A 397 16.25 -12.71 17.85
CA ASN A 397 16.32 -13.95 18.60
C ASN A 397 17.15 -14.96 17.82
N VAL A 398 18.35 -15.29 18.30
CA VAL A 398 19.25 -16.22 17.61
C VAL A 398 18.68 -17.63 17.48
N ASP A 399 17.72 -18.02 18.33
CA ASP A 399 17.05 -19.32 18.26
C ASP A 399 16.10 -19.37 17.06
N ASN A 400 15.61 -18.21 16.62
CA ASN A 400 14.84 -18.04 15.39
C ASN A 400 15.74 -17.92 14.14
N LEU A 401 17.06 -18.03 14.25
CA LEU A 401 17.96 -17.86 13.10
C LEU A 401 18.62 -19.17 12.67
N ARG A 402 18.78 -19.36 11.37
CA ARG A 402 19.51 -20.49 10.77
C ARG A 402 20.43 -20.01 9.65
N VAL A 403 21.60 -20.63 9.53
CA VAL A 403 22.54 -20.39 8.43
C VAL A 403 22.28 -21.42 7.35
N HIS A 404 22.06 -20.96 6.12
CA HIS A 404 21.85 -21.80 4.94
C HIS A 404 22.90 -21.53 3.86
N THR A 405 23.17 -22.54 3.04
CA THR A 405 23.71 -22.30 1.71
C THR A 405 22.62 -21.71 0.80
N PRO A 406 22.97 -20.93 -0.22
CA PRO A 406 21.99 -20.37 -1.15
C PRO A 406 21.07 -21.43 -1.78
N LYS A 407 21.64 -22.59 -2.14
CA LYS A 407 20.87 -23.70 -2.70
C LYS A 407 19.84 -24.24 -1.70
N ASN A 408 20.26 -24.60 -0.48
CA ASN A 408 19.35 -25.11 0.54
C ASN A 408 18.27 -24.08 0.90
N HIS A 409 18.64 -22.79 0.93
CA HIS A 409 17.69 -21.73 1.18
C HIS A 409 16.60 -21.63 0.10
N VAL A 410 16.94 -21.82 -1.17
CA VAL A 410 15.92 -21.86 -2.23
C VAL A 410 15.02 -23.09 -2.07
N GLU A 411 15.58 -24.24 -1.71
CA GLU A 411 14.83 -25.49 -1.54
C GLU A 411 13.76 -25.37 -0.43
N ILE A 412 14.07 -24.75 0.71
CA ILE A 412 13.09 -24.59 1.81
C ILE A 412 11.93 -23.63 1.50
N HIS A 413 12.01 -22.85 0.42
CA HIS A 413 10.95 -21.93 -0.04
C HIS A 413 10.15 -22.48 -1.23
N GLN A 414 10.48 -23.69 -1.70
CA GLN A 414 9.76 -24.36 -2.78
C GLN A 414 8.69 -25.34 -2.29
N ASP A 415 8.70 -25.68 -1.00
CA ASP A 415 7.72 -26.52 -0.32
C ASP A 415 6.62 -25.64 0.32
#